data_AF-A0A4Y7QLL5-F1
#
_entry.id   AF-A0A4Y7QLL5-F1
#
_cell.length_a   1.000
_cell.length_b   1.000
_cell.length_c   1.000
_cell.angle_alpha   90.00
_cell.angle_beta   90.00
_cell.angle_gamma   90.00
#
_symmetry.space_group_name_H-M   'P 1'
#
loop_
_entity.id
_entity.type
_entity.pdbx_description
1 polymer ?
#
loop_
_entity_poly.entity_id
_entity_poly.type
_entity_poly.pdbx_seq_one_letter_code
_entity_poly.pdbx_strand_id
1 'polypeptide(L)'
;VTVYTDASGKGLGFWIPALTTGFFSDLPEATDADSIFYYEALAICCAIHHISISQPACRRLVIFSDSHNSVDIFNSYRASDIYNRLLQFAVDILIPSKIDLRVLHVAGEDNPIADALSRGSIDLVHAAFPSSSLFYYKPP
;
A
#
# COMPACT_ATOMS: atom_id res chain seq x y z
N VAL A 1 3.86 13.13 -1.87
CA VAL A 1 4.59 11.90 -1.50
C VAL A 1 4.20 10.82 -2.48
N THR A 2 5.15 10.00 -2.91
CA THR A 2 4.91 8.85 -3.79
C THR A 2 5.20 7.58 -3.03
N VAL A 3 4.28 6.62 -3.11
CA VAL A 3 4.40 5.30 -2.49
C VAL A 3 4.05 4.24 -3.53
N TYR A 4 4.72 3.11 -3.48
CA TYR A 4 4.41 1.92 -4.27
C TYR A 4 3.90 0.85 -3.33
N THR A 5 2.82 0.17 -3.69
CA THR A 5 2.20 -0.87 -2.86
C THR A 5 2.02 -2.14 -3.67
N ASP A 6 2.03 -3.27 -2.98
CA ASP A 6 1.78 -4.58 -3.56
C ASP A 6 1.32 -5.54 -2.46
N ALA A 7 0.58 -6.58 -2.85
CA ALA A 7 0.27 -7.72 -2.01
C ALA A 7 0.59 -9.03 -2.71
N SER A 8 0.97 -10.03 -1.92
CA SER A 8 1.17 -11.39 -2.40
C SER A 8 0.46 -12.39 -1.51
N GLY A 9 0.47 -13.66 -1.92
CA GLY A 9 0.01 -14.76 -1.06
C GLY A 9 0.83 -14.97 0.23
N LYS A 10 1.89 -14.16 0.46
CA LYS A 10 2.71 -14.21 1.67
C LYS A 10 2.52 -13.01 2.58
N GLY A 11 2.18 -11.84 2.04
CA GLY A 11 2.24 -10.61 2.81
C GLY A 11 1.87 -9.36 2.02
N LEU A 12 2.02 -8.22 2.69
CA LEU A 12 1.80 -6.88 2.15
C LEU A 12 3.14 -6.15 2.08
N GLY A 13 3.31 -5.31 1.07
CA GLY A 13 4.51 -4.50 0.87
C GLY A 13 4.17 -3.08 0.48
N PHE A 14 4.89 -2.10 1.04
CA PHE A 14 4.91 -0.76 0.47
C PHE A 14 6.27 -0.08 0.56
N TRP A 15 6.62 0.68 -0.47
CA TRP A 15 7.91 1.32 -0.66
C TRP A 15 7.76 2.82 -0.83
N ILE A 16 8.60 3.59 -0.13
CA ILE A 16 8.68 5.05 -0.22
C ILE A 16 10.03 5.42 -0.83
N PRO A 17 10.12 5.62 -2.17
CA PRO A 17 11.40 5.84 -2.85
C PRO A 17 12.15 7.07 -2.34
N ALA A 18 11.43 8.17 -2.05
CA ALA A 18 12.02 9.42 -1.59
C ALA A 18 12.75 9.28 -0.24
N LEU A 19 12.41 8.26 0.56
CA LEU A 19 13.05 7.97 1.83
C LEU A 19 14.01 6.76 1.75
N THR A 20 14.01 6.05 0.62
CA THR A 20 14.66 4.73 0.50
C THR A 20 14.21 3.80 1.63
N THR A 21 12.90 3.83 1.94
CA THR A 21 12.33 3.10 3.08
C THR A 21 11.20 2.18 2.63
N GLY A 22 11.26 0.93 3.07
CA GLY A 22 10.29 -0.12 2.77
C GLY A 22 9.63 -0.66 4.02
N PHE A 23 8.41 -1.12 3.84
CA PHE A 23 7.60 -1.70 4.89
C PHE A 23 6.99 -3.00 4.39
N PHE A 24 6.97 -4.01 5.24
CA PHE A 24 6.41 -5.32 4.94
C PHE A 24 5.61 -5.86 6.13
N SER A 25 4.65 -6.73 5.84
CA SER A 25 3.79 -7.37 6.83
C SER A 25 3.45 -8.79 6.40
N ASP A 26 3.19 -9.66 7.36
CA ASP A 26 2.43 -10.88 7.10
C ASP A 26 0.98 -10.52 6.71
N LEU A 27 0.29 -11.46 6.06
CA LEU A 27 -1.15 -11.29 5.81
C LEU A 27 -1.91 -11.36 7.15
N PRO A 28 -2.91 -10.49 7.38
CA PRO A 28 -3.82 -10.68 8.50
C PRO A 28 -4.55 -12.02 8.36
N GLU A 29 -5.00 -12.58 9.49
CA GLU A 29 -5.75 -13.85 9.50
C GLU A 29 -6.87 -13.84 8.47
N ALA A 30 -7.00 -14.97 7.77
CA ALA A 30 -7.93 -15.18 6.68
C ALA A 30 -9.30 -14.60 7.00
N THR A 31 -9.78 -13.74 6.12
CA THR A 31 -11.16 -13.22 6.19
C THR A 31 -11.99 -13.95 5.15
N ASP A 32 -13.31 -13.91 5.24
CA ASP A 32 -14.20 -14.43 4.18
C ASP A 32 -13.94 -13.79 2.80
N ALA A 33 -13.10 -12.75 2.74
CA ALA A 33 -12.64 -12.02 1.58
C ALA A 33 -11.19 -12.36 1.17
N ASP A 34 -10.71 -13.60 1.40
CA ASP A 34 -9.41 -14.17 0.97
C ASP A 34 -9.20 -14.11 -0.55
N SER A 35 -9.11 -12.90 -1.06
CA SER A 35 -8.89 -12.54 -2.44
C SER A 35 -7.69 -11.64 -2.44
N ILE A 36 -6.74 -11.91 -3.34
CA ILE A 36 -5.56 -11.08 -3.54
C ILE A 36 -5.92 -9.59 -3.69
N PHE A 37 -7.07 -9.28 -4.30
CA PHE A 37 -7.56 -7.91 -4.44
C PHE A 37 -7.88 -7.21 -3.12
N TYR A 38 -8.32 -7.95 -2.09
CA TYR A 38 -8.53 -7.38 -0.76
C TYR A 38 -7.21 -6.97 -0.14
N TYR A 39 -6.20 -7.83 -0.23
CA TYR A 39 -4.86 -7.54 0.28
C TYR A 39 -4.19 -6.40 -0.48
N GLU A 40 -4.38 -6.30 -1.79
CA GLU A 40 -3.95 -5.14 -2.59
C GLU A 40 -4.57 -3.83 -2.09
N ALA A 41 -5.89 -3.83 -1.86
CA ALA A 41 -6.57 -2.66 -1.31
C ALA A 41 -6.11 -2.35 0.13
N LEU A 42 -5.84 -3.37 0.94
CA LEU A 42 -5.33 -3.22 2.30
C LEU A 42 -3.89 -2.66 2.31
N ALA A 43 -3.03 -3.04 1.36
CA ALA A 43 -1.69 -2.48 1.21
C ALA A 43 -1.75 -0.95 0.94
N ILE A 44 -2.71 -0.51 0.12
CA ILE A 44 -3.01 0.92 -0.08
C ILE A 44 -3.44 1.58 1.22
N CYS A 45 -4.35 0.98 1.99
CA CYS A 45 -4.76 1.51 3.30
C CYS A 45 -3.59 1.63 4.28
N CYS A 46 -2.68 0.65 4.31
CA CYS A 46 -1.46 0.70 5.13
C CYS A 46 -0.57 1.89 4.74
N ALA A 47 -0.37 2.13 3.45
CA ALA A 47 0.40 3.27 2.96
C ALA A 47 -0.26 4.61 3.34
N ILE A 48 -1.59 4.75 3.19
CA ILE A 48 -2.34 5.94 3.59
C ILE A 48 -2.18 6.21 5.08
N HIS A 49 -2.40 5.19 5.91
CA HIS A 49 -2.29 5.29 7.37
C HIS A 49 -0.86 5.63 7.82
N HIS A 50 0.15 5.00 7.21
CA HIS A 50 1.53 5.32 7.53
C HIS A 50 1.86 6.79 7.21
N ILE A 51 1.51 7.26 6.00
CA ILE A 51 1.83 8.63 5.56
C ILE A 51 1.09 9.69 6.37
N SER A 52 -0.17 9.45 6.76
CA SER A 52 -0.92 10.43 7.55
C SER A 52 -0.28 10.68 8.92
N ILE A 53 0.34 9.66 9.51
CA ILE A 53 1.02 9.75 10.81
C ILE A 53 2.46 10.24 10.66
N SER A 54 3.23 9.66 9.74
CA SER A 54 4.67 9.94 9.62
C SER A 54 4.97 11.25 8.90
N GLN A 55 4.03 11.74 8.07
CA GLN A 55 4.19 12.97 7.30
C GLN A 55 2.94 13.87 7.42
N PRO A 56 2.67 14.46 8.60
CA PRO A 56 1.46 15.25 8.85
C PRO A 56 1.34 16.53 7.99
N ALA A 57 2.45 16.98 7.40
CA ALA A 57 2.49 18.08 6.45
C ALA A 57 2.15 17.66 4.99
N CYS A 58 2.06 16.36 4.72
CA CYS A 58 1.68 15.86 3.40
C CYS A 58 0.26 16.30 3.06
N ARG A 59 0.09 16.86 1.85
CA ARG A 59 -1.21 17.26 1.29
C ARG A 59 -1.56 16.55 0.00
N ARG A 60 -0.57 15.91 -0.65
CA ARG A 60 -0.73 15.22 -1.93
C ARG A 60 -0.01 13.89 -1.85
N LEU A 61 -0.75 12.80 -1.97
CA LEU A 61 -0.26 11.44 -1.93
C LEU A 61 -0.59 10.74 -3.24
N VAL A 62 0.43 10.18 -3.89
CA VAL A 62 0.29 9.31 -5.05
C VAL A 62 0.68 7.91 -4.63
N ILE A 63 -0.19 6.94 -4.86
CA ILE A 63 0.07 5.53 -4.62
C ILE A 63 0.03 4.80 -5.95
N PHE A 64 1.09 4.04 -6.23
CA PHE A 64 1.16 3.15 -7.37
C PHE A 64 0.88 1.71 -6.92
N SER A 65 -0.02 1.03 -7.61
CA SER A 65 -0.35 -0.39 -7.44
C SER A 65 -0.56 -1.02 -8.81
N ASP A 66 -0.27 -2.31 -8.96
CA ASP A 66 -0.53 -3.07 -10.19
C ASP A 66 -1.96 -3.68 -10.22
N SER A 67 -2.70 -3.58 -9.13
CA SER A 67 -4.09 -3.98 -9.06
C SER A 67 -5.03 -2.91 -9.65
N HIS A 68 -5.48 -3.15 -10.88
CA HIS A 68 -6.52 -2.32 -11.52
C HIS A 68 -7.80 -2.22 -10.68
N ASN A 69 -8.21 -3.32 -10.05
CA ASN A 69 -9.41 -3.35 -9.19
C ASN A 69 -9.26 -2.37 -8.00
N SER A 70 -8.08 -2.32 -7.39
CA SER A 70 -7.81 -1.41 -6.28
C SER A 70 -7.80 0.04 -6.76
N VAL A 71 -7.15 0.32 -7.89
CA VAL A 71 -7.12 1.65 -8.52
C VAL A 71 -8.54 2.16 -8.76
N ASP A 72 -9.43 1.32 -9.30
CA ASP A 72 -10.82 1.68 -9.59
C ASP A 72 -11.63 1.97 -8.33
N ILE A 73 -11.46 1.19 -7.27
CA ILE A 73 -12.16 1.40 -5.99
C ILE A 73 -11.82 2.79 -5.40
N PHE A 74 -10.52 3.12 -5.32
CA PHE A 74 -10.07 4.36 -4.69
C PHE A 74 -10.30 5.60 -5.56
N ASN A 75 -10.30 5.47 -6.88
CA ASN A 75 -10.58 6.60 -7.79
C ASN A 75 -12.08 6.84 -7.98
N SER A 76 -12.91 5.80 -7.95
CA SER A 76 -14.37 5.94 -8.11
C SER A 76 -15.10 6.24 -6.80
N TYR A 77 -14.45 6.01 -5.65
CA TYR A 77 -15.07 6.01 -4.33
C TYR A 77 -16.30 5.07 -4.25
N ARG A 78 -16.25 3.96 -4.98
CA ARG A 78 -17.28 2.93 -4.99
C ARG A 78 -16.63 1.59 -4.77
N ALA A 79 -17.16 0.85 -3.81
CA ALA A 79 -16.70 -0.48 -3.46
C ALA A 79 -17.89 -1.43 -3.29
N SER A 80 -17.66 -2.71 -3.54
CA SER A 80 -18.57 -3.76 -3.06
C SER A 80 -18.41 -3.93 -1.55
N ASP A 81 -19.36 -4.63 -0.92
CA ASP A 81 -19.48 -4.68 0.55
C ASP A 81 -18.19 -5.07 1.28
N ILE A 82 -17.40 -5.99 0.71
CA ILE A 82 -16.13 -6.44 1.32
C ILE A 82 -15.04 -5.36 1.33
N TYR A 83 -15.03 -4.45 0.34
CA TYR A 83 -14.04 -3.38 0.23
C TYR A 83 -14.51 -2.07 0.85
N ASN A 84 -15.83 -1.93 1.10
CA ASN A 84 -16.41 -0.69 1.64
C ASN A 84 -15.79 -0.29 2.98
N ARG A 85 -15.45 -1.26 3.84
CA ARG A 85 -14.77 -0.97 5.11
C ARG A 85 -13.37 -0.42 4.91
N LEU A 86 -12.61 -0.93 3.94
CA LEU A 86 -11.27 -0.42 3.62
C LEU A 86 -11.35 1.00 3.05
N LEU A 87 -12.31 1.25 2.14
CA LEU A 87 -12.52 2.56 1.56
C LEU A 87 -12.96 3.58 2.63
N GLN A 88 -13.89 3.20 3.53
CA GLN A 88 -14.30 4.03 4.66
C GLN A 88 -13.11 4.37 5.57
N PHE A 89 -12.32 3.36 5.96
CA PHE A 89 -11.10 3.55 6.74
C PHE A 89 -10.14 4.57 6.08
N ALA A 90 -9.92 4.45 4.77
CA ALA A 90 -9.08 5.39 4.05
C ALA A 90 -9.67 6.81 4.07
N VAL A 91 -10.96 6.96 3.80
CA VAL A 91 -11.64 8.27 3.79
C VAL A 91 -11.61 8.95 5.17
N ASP A 92 -11.79 8.18 6.24
CA ASP A 92 -11.73 8.65 7.63
C ASP A 92 -10.34 9.21 8.00
N ILE A 93 -9.29 8.80 7.28
CA ILE A 93 -7.93 9.36 7.42
C ILE A 93 -7.72 10.54 6.48
N LEU A 94 -8.12 10.41 5.21
CA LEU A 94 -7.84 11.40 4.17
C LEU A 94 -8.52 12.75 4.45
N ILE A 95 -9.78 12.73 4.90
CA ILE A 95 -10.56 13.96 5.16
C ILE A 95 -9.92 14.80 6.28
N PRO A 96 -9.69 14.27 7.51
CA PRO A 96 -9.09 15.06 8.58
C PRO A 96 -7.64 15.47 8.28
N SER A 97 -6.88 14.60 7.60
CA SER A 97 -5.48 14.85 7.23
C SER A 97 -5.32 15.83 6.08
N LYS A 98 -6.42 16.15 5.37
CA LYS A 98 -6.43 17.00 4.16
C LYS A 98 -5.45 16.50 3.10
N ILE A 99 -5.38 15.18 2.94
CA ILE A 99 -4.55 14.51 1.93
C ILE A 99 -5.41 14.31 0.69
N ASP A 100 -5.00 14.92 -0.41
CA ASP A 100 -5.49 14.61 -1.75
C ASP A 100 -4.78 13.35 -2.26
N LEU A 101 -5.54 12.27 -2.40
CA LEU A 101 -5.06 10.95 -2.82
C LEU A 101 -5.26 10.77 -4.32
N ARG A 102 -4.24 10.21 -4.98
CA ARG A 102 -4.37 9.59 -6.31
C ARG A 102 -3.81 8.19 -6.27
N VAL A 103 -4.61 7.22 -6.70
CA VAL A 103 -4.13 5.85 -6.91
C VAL A 103 -3.97 5.65 -8.41
N LEU A 104 -2.78 5.24 -8.83
CA LEU A 104 -2.42 5.07 -10.24
C LEU A 104 -1.99 3.64 -10.47
N HIS A 105 -2.41 3.08 -11.61
CA HIS A 105 -1.92 1.79 -12.04
C HIS A 105 -0.45 1.89 -12.48
N VAL A 106 0.37 0.90 -12.10
CA VAL A 106 1.72 0.65 -12.62
C VAL A 106 1.80 -0.82 -13.02
N ALA A 107 2.54 -1.17 -14.08
CA ALA A 107 2.71 -2.59 -14.41
C ALA A 107 3.51 -3.29 -13.29
N GLY A 108 3.20 -4.56 -13.00
CA GLY A 108 3.92 -5.32 -11.96
C GLY A 108 5.44 -5.40 -12.20
N GLU A 109 5.86 -5.46 -13.47
CA GLU A 109 7.28 -5.40 -13.87
C GLU A 109 7.97 -4.07 -13.52
N ASP A 110 7.19 -2.99 -13.42
CA ASP A 110 7.62 -1.65 -13.00
C ASP A 110 7.43 -1.42 -11.49
N ASN A 111 6.96 -2.43 -10.74
CA ASN A 111 6.77 -2.41 -9.28
C ASN A 111 7.63 -3.42 -8.49
N PRO A 112 8.90 -3.70 -8.88
CA PRO A 112 9.64 -4.86 -8.37
C PRO A 112 9.97 -4.78 -6.87
N ILE A 113 10.05 -3.58 -6.30
CA ILE A 113 10.41 -3.40 -4.89
C ILE A 113 9.22 -3.66 -3.97
N ALA A 114 8.03 -3.17 -4.32
CA ALA A 114 6.84 -3.46 -3.52
C ALA A 114 6.51 -4.96 -3.60
N ASP A 115 6.63 -5.59 -4.77
CA ASP A 115 6.48 -7.04 -4.94
C ASP A 115 7.52 -7.84 -4.12
N ALA A 116 8.79 -7.43 -4.13
CA ALA A 116 9.79 -8.06 -3.28
C ALA A 116 9.44 -7.94 -1.78
N LEU A 117 8.95 -6.78 -1.34
CA LEU A 117 8.53 -6.54 0.05
C LEU A 117 7.31 -7.40 0.42
N SER A 118 6.28 -7.46 -0.42
CA SER A 118 5.06 -8.24 -0.18
C SER A 118 5.35 -9.75 -0.09
N ARG A 119 6.44 -10.21 -0.71
CA ARG A 119 6.91 -11.61 -0.67
C ARG A 119 7.92 -11.89 0.45
N GLY A 120 8.30 -10.89 1.25
CA GLY A 120 9.34 -11.01 2.27
C GLY A 120 10.77 -11.19 1.71
N SER A 121 11.01 -10.79 0.47
CA SER A 121 12.30 -10.95 -0.22
C SER A 121 13.26 -9.81 0.09
N ILE A 122 13.62 -9.68 1.37
CA ILE A 122 14.46 -8.59 1.90
C ILE A 122 15.82 -8.49 1.20
N ASP A 123 16.43 -9.63 0.88
CA ASP A 123 17.72 -9.68 0.18
C ASP A 123 17.67 -9.03 -1.20
N LEU A 124 16.55 -9.18 -1.94
CA LEU A 124 16.38 -8.55 -3.24
C LEU A 124 16.28 -7.03 -3.12
N VAL A 125 15.58 -6.55 -2.09
CA VAL A 125 15.44 -5.11 -1.84
C VAL A 125 16.80 -4.51 -1.48
N HIS A 126 17.59 -5.16 -0.62
CA HIS A 126 18.94 -4.71 -0.29
C HIS A 126 19.93 -4.84 -1.43
N ALA A 127 19.79 -5.83 -2.31
CA ALA A 127 20.61 -5.92 -3.52
C ALA A 127 20.36 -4.74 -4.47
N ALA A 128 19.09 -4.31 -4.61
CA ALA A 128 18.72 -3.15 -5.42
C ALA A 128 19.03 -1.81 -4.73
N PHE A 129 18.82 -1.74 -3.42
CA PHE A 129 18.99 -0.55 -2.59
C PHE A 129 19.77 -0.88 -1.30
N PRO A 130 21.11 -0.94 -1.34
CA PRO A 130 21.91 -1.36 -0.18
C PRO A 130 21.71 -0.51 1.08
N SER A 131 21.37 0.77 0.91
CA SER A 131 21.11 1.71 2.00
C SER A 131 19.64 1.76 2.45
N SER A 132 18.79 0.84 1.97
CA SER A 132 17.37 0.87 2.31
C SER A 132 17.11 0.55 3.77
N SER A 133 16.19 1.28 4.38
CA SER A 133 15.66 0.94 5.71
C SER A 133 14.37 0.14 5.56
N LEU A 134 14.33 -1.08 6.10
CA LEU A 134 13.18 -1.97 5.98
C LEU A 134 12.58 -2.23 7.36
N PHE A 135 11.26 -2.09 7.47
CA PHE A 135 10.56 -2.21 8.75
C PHE A 135 9.36 -3.14 8.64
N TYR A 136 9.14 -3.94 9.69
CA TYR A 136 7.88 -4.64 9.84
C TYR A 136 6.77 -3.62 10.12
N TYR A 137 5.63 -3.79 9.45
CA TYR A 137 4.45 -2.96 9.62
C TYR A 137 3.30 -3.82 10.11
N LYS A 138 2.57 -3.37 11.12
CA LYS A 138 1.34 -4.02 11.55
C LYS A 138 0.17 -3.34 10.85
N PRO A 139 -0.60 -4.03 9.99
CA PRO A 139 -1.77 -3.47 9.33
C PRO A 139 -2.77 -2.94 10.38
N PRO A 140 -3.44 -1.81 10.08
CA PRO A 140 -4.40 -1.19 10.99
C PRO A 140 -5.68 -2.01 11.18
#